data_AF-A0A8H5GQ62-F1
#
_entry.id   AF-A0A8H5GQ62-F1
#
_cell.length_a   1.000
_cell.length_b   1.000
_cell.length_c   1.000
_cell.angle_alpha   90.00
_cell.angle_beta   90.00
_cell.angle_gamma   90.00
#
_symmetry.space_group_name_H-M   'P 1'
#
loop_
_entity.id
_entity.type
_entity.pdbx_description
1 polymer ?
#
loop_
_entity_poly.entity_id
_entity_poly.type
_entity_poly.pdbx_seq_one_letter_code
_entity_poly.pdbx_strand_id
1 'polypeptide(L)' 'MVLFPEVQHRAQSELDRVVGRSRLPSFADMKHLPYIVAIINELLRWRPATPLAAPHAVMEVE' A
#
# COMPACT_ATOMS: atom_id res chain seq x y z
N MET A 1 -7.91 -0.86 7.91
CA MET A 1 -8.88 -1.90 7.53
C MET A 1 -10.00 -2.01 8.56
N VAL A 2 -9.72 -2.28 9.83
CA VAL A 2 -10.76 -2.36 10.90
C VAL A 2 -11.70 -1.14 10.94
N LEU A 3 -11.16 0.08 10.77
CA LEU A 3 -11.96 1.31 10.78
C LEU A 3 -12.71 1.61 9.47
N PHE A 4 -12.42 0.89 8.39
CA PHE A 4 -12.94 1.10 7.03
C PHE A 4 -13.26 -0.26 6.38
N PRO A 5 -14.26 -0.99 6.90
CA PRO A 5 -14.57 -2.36 6.47
C PRO A 5 -14.97 -2.47 4.98
N GLU A 6 -15.61 -1.43 4.43
CA GLU A 6 -15.96 -1.35 3.01
C GLU A 6 -14.73 -1.29 2.10
N VAL A 7 -13.67 -0.57 2.51
CA VAL A 7 -12.39 -0.56 1.79
C VAL A 7 -11.74 -1.94 1.85
N GLN A 8 -11.79 -2.60 3.00
CA GLN A 8 -11.28 -3.96 3.17
C GLN A 8 -12.01 -4.97 2.28
N HIS A 9 -13.34 -4.91 2.23
CA HIS A 9 -14.14 -5.80 1.39
C HIS A 9 -13.81 -5.63 -0.10
N ARG A 10 -13.67 -4.38 -0.56
CA ARG A 10 -13.30 -4.10 -1.95
C ARG A 10 -11.87 -4.57 -2.28
N ALA A 11 -10.92 -4.40 -1.36
CA ALA A 11 -9.56 -4.92 -1.49
C ALA A 11 -9.54 -6.45 -1.61
N GLN A 12 -10.31 -7.14 -0.76
CA GLN A 12 -10.46 -8.60 -0.83
C GLN A 12 -11.09 -9.05 -2.14
N SER A 13 -12.09 -8.34 -2.66
CA SER A 13 -12.71 -8.65 -3.96
C SER A 13 -11.73 -8.52 -5.12
N GLU A 14 -10.84 -7.53 -5.12
CA GLU A 14 -9.79 -7.42 -6.13
C GLU A 14 -8.81 -8.60 -6.07
N LEU A 15 -8.37 -8.97 -4.86
CA LEU A 15 -7.49 -10.13 -4.65
C LEU A 15 -8.14 -11.44 -5.08
N ASP A 16 -9.39 -11.69 -4.68
CA ASP A 16 -10.15 -12.89 -5.07
C ASP A 16 -10.29 -13.00 -6.59
N ARG A 17 -10.45 -11.86 -7.29
CA ARG A 17 -10.55 -11.82 -8.77
C ARG A 17 -9.21 -12.06 -9.48
N VAL A 18 -8.13 -11.49 -8.96
CA VAL A 18 -6.82 -11.47 -9.65
C VAL A 18 -5.97 -12.68 -9.30
N VAL A 19 -5.95 -13.05 -8.02
CA VAL A 19 -5.12 -14.14 -7.49
C VAL A 19 -5.92 -15.44 -7.39
N GLY A 20 -7.22 -15.34 -7.10
CA GLY A 20 -8.06 -16.50 -6.79
C GLY A 20 -7.78 -17.06 -5.39
N ARG A 21 -8.35 -18.24 -5.10
CA ARG A 21 -8.26 -18.89 -3.79
C ARG A 21 -7.31 -20.09 -3.73
N SER A 22 -6.66 -20.43 -4.84
CA SER A 22 -5.79 -21.60 -4.95
C SER A 22 -4.35 -21.34 -4.49
N ARG A 23 -3.94 -20.07 -4.37
CA ARG A 23 -2.59 -19.67 -3.95
C ARG A 23 -2.60 -18.34 -3.21
N LEU A 24 -1.49 -18.03 -2.55
CA LEU A 24 -1.25 -16.71 -1.99
C LEU A 24 -0.79 -15.69 -3.06
N PRO A 25 -1.00 -14.38 -2.84
CA PRO A 25 -0.49 -13.32 -3.71
C PRO A 25 1.04 -13.29 -3.76
N SER A 26 1.59 -12.79 -4.88
CA SER A 26 3.02 -12.53 -5.07
C SER A 26 3.25 -11.14 -5.68
N PHE A 27 4.49 -10.63 -5.65
CA PHE A 27 4.80 -9.33 -6.27
C PHE A 27 4.56 -9.29 -7.78
N ALA A 28 4.56 -10.45 -8.46
CA ALA A 28 4.22 -10.52 -9.88
C ALA A 28 2.77 -10.09 -10.18
N ASP A 29 1.88 -10.18 -9.19
CA ASP A 29 0.46 -9.81 -9.29
C ASP A 29 0.23 -8.29 -9.16
N MET A 30 1.21 -7.55 -8.62
CA MET A 30 1.05 -6.15 -8.20
C MET A 30 0.54 -5.23 -9.32
N LYS A 31 1.00 -5.45 -10.57
CA LYS A 31 0.55 -4.68 -11.74
C LYS A 31 -0.94 -4.85 -12.07
N HIS A 32 -1.57 -5.91 -11.57
CA HIS A 32 -2.99 -6.21 -11.75
C HIS A 32 -3.83 -5.89 -10.50
N LEU A 33 -3.22 -5.35 -9.44
CA LEU A 33 -3.87 -5.01 -8.18
C LEU A 33 -3.90 -3.48 -7.94
N PRO A 34 -4.48 -2.68 -8.86
CA PRO A 34 -4.43 -1.23 -8.78
C PRO A 34 -5.10 -0.67 -7.52
N TYR A 35 -6.16 -1.32 -7.01
CA TYR A 35 -6.84 -0.85 -5.80
C TYR A 35 -6.01 -1.12 -4.53
N ILE A 36 -5.35 -2.28 -4.43
CA ILE A 36 -4.38 -2.53 -3.35
C ILE A 36 -3.24 -1.51 -3.38
N VAL A 37 -2.68 -1.21 -4.56
CA VAL A 37 -1.63 -0.20 -4.71
C VAL A 37 -2.14 1.19 -4.28
N ALA A 38 -3.36 1.55 -4.65
CA ALA A 38 -3.99 2.80 -4.21
C ALA A 38 -4.15 2.87 -2.68
N ILE A 39 -4.54 1.77 -2.02
CA ILE A 39 -4.64 1.70 -0.56
C ILE A 39 -3.27 1.94 0.10
N ILE A 40 -2.20 1.34 -0.42
CA ILE A 40 -0.85 1.52 0.11
C ILE A 40 -0.44 3.00 -0.01
N ASN A 41 -0.65 3.60 -1.17
CA ASN A 41 -0.32 5.01 -1.40
C ASN A 41 -1.13 5.93 -0.47
N GLU A 42 -2.42 5.66 -0.30
CA GLU A 42 -3.30 6.48 0.54
C GLU A 42 -2.95 6.34 2.03
N LEU A 43 -2.56 5.15 2.48
CA LEU A 43 -2.08 4.92 3.84
C LEU A 43 -0.79 5.73 4.11
N LEU A 44 0.16 5.68 3.18
CA LEU A 44 1.43 6.42 3.29
C LEU A 44 1.20 7.95 3.21
N ARG A 45 0.23 8.42 2.43
CA ARG A 45 -0.16 9.83 2.35
C ARG A 45 -0.81 10.32 3.65
N TRP A 46 -1.74 9.55 4.21
CA TRP A 46 -2.56 9.99 5.35
C TRP A 46 -1.91 9.74 6.71
N ARG A 47 -1.25 8.58 6.87
CA ARG A 47 -0.64 8.13 8.13
C ARG A 47 0.74 7.51 7.86
N PRO A 48 1.72 8.33 7.42
CA PRO A 48 3.07 7.83 7.22
C PRO A 48 3.66 7.29 8.52
N ALA A 49 4.38 6.17 8.44
CA ALA A 49 5.07 5.59 9.59
C ALA A 49 6.19 6.51 10.12
N THR A 50 6.80 7.30 9.22
CA THR A 50 7.88 8.25 9.52
C THR A 50 7.48 9.67 9.08
N PRO A 51 6.66 10.40 9.87
CA PRO A 51 6.10 11.69 9.45
C PRO A 51 7.13 12.79 9.10
N LEU A 52 8.33 12.72 9.68
CA LEU A 52 9.40 13.71 9.49
C LEU A 52 10.64 13.15 8.77
N ALA A 53 10.57 11.92 8.26
CA ALA A 53 11.72 11.19 7.70
C ALA A 53 12.95 11.18 8.64
N ALA A 54 14.15 11.04 8.09
CA ALA A 54 15.39 11.17 8.84
C ALA A 54 15.78 12.66 8.99
N PRO A 55 16.37 13.08 10.13
CA PRO A 55 16.96 14.41 10.25
C PRO A 55 18.02 14.65 9.17
N HIS A 56 17.98 15.82 8.54
CA HIS A 56 18.96 16.24 7.54
C HIS A 56 19.85 17.36 8.11
N ALA A 57 21.06 17.49 7.57
CA ALA A 57 21.97 18.60 7.84
C ALA A 57 22.50 19.16 6.50
N VAL A 58 22.76 20.47 6.45
CA VAL A 58 23.38 21.13 5.29
C VAL A 58 24.86 20.75 5.24
N MET A 59 25.38 20.40 4.06
CA MET A 59 26.82 20.22 3.84
C MET A 59 27.38 21.44 3.11
N GLU A 60 28.54 21.93 3.55
CA GLU A 60 29.33 22.92 2.83
C GLU A 60 30.32 22.18 1.92
N VAL A 61 30.48 22.65 0.69
CA VAL A 61 31.45 22.12 -0.27
C VAL A 61 32.48 23.23 -0.50
N GLU A 62 33.74 22.98 -0.13
CA GLU A 62 34.88 23.83 -0.49
C GLU A 62 35.18 23.81 -1.99
#